data_AF-A0A3D2MY96-F1
#
_entry.id   AF-A0A3D2MY96-F1
#
_cell.length_a   1.000
_cell.length_b   1.000
_cell.length_c   1.000
_cell.angle_alpha   90.00
_cell.angle_beta   90.00
_cell.angle_gamma   90.00
#
_symmetry.space_group_name_H-M   'P 1'
#
loop_
_entity.id
_entity.type
_entity.pdbx_description
1 polymer ?
#
loop_
_entity_poly.entity_id
_entity_poly.type
_entity_poly.pdbx_seq_one_letter_code
_entity_poly.pdbx_strand_id
1 'polypeptide(L)'
;MGFLAMYFMLSWIPTLFVDSGYTRVQGIDALTGFNLGALPGILLLGFLTTRLPLVSLLSLFFLAAAAVLVWIGLTQPSELSTLMMLMFAGGFFLHGGFACLYALAARLYPSDVRAAGVGWAAGLGRMGAILSPLLAAALLSAGWGMYNLFSLFALPLIAGGLLLWVFTGDD
;
A
#
# COMPACT_ATOMS: atom_id res chain seq x y z
N MET A 1 9.22 -1.77 2.88
CA MET A 1 8.63 -1.05 1.73
C MET A 1 7.11 -0.89 1.83
N GLY A 2 6.33 -1.94 2.10
CA GLY A 2 4.87 -1.83 2.27
C GLY A 2 4.41 -0.83 3.35
N PHE A 3 5.10 -0.74 4.49
CA PHE A 3 4.79 0.24 5.54
C PHE A 3 4.85 1.70 5.05
N LEU A 4 5.85 2.05 4.24
CA LEU A 4 6.04 3.43 3.74
C LEU A 4 4.81 3.90 2.93
N ALA A 5 4.40 3.09 1.95
CA ALA A 5 3.26 3.38 1.08
C ALA A 5 1.93 3.33 1.83
N MET A 6 1.77 2.36 2.74
CA MET A 6 0.55 2.17 3.52
C MET A 6 0.26 3.35 4.45
N TYR A 7 1.27 3.78 5.22
CA TYR A 7 1.12 4.92 6.15
C TYR A 7 1.03 6.26 5.43
N PHE A 8 1.68 6.39 4.27
CA PHE A 8 1.46 7.54 3.39
C PHE A 8 -0.01 7.67 3.02
N MET A 9 -0.61 6.59 2.49
CA MET A 9 -2.02 6.61 2.06
C MET A 9 -2.97 6.93 3.22
N LEU A 10 -2.79 6.29 4.37
CA LEU A 10 -3.61 6.54 5.55
C LEU A 10 -3.55 7.99 6.03
N SER A 11 -2.38 8.62 5.95
CA SER A 11 -2.17 9.97 6.50
C SER A 11 -2.50 11.08 5.51
N TRP A 12 -2.41 10.81 4.20
CA TRP A 12 -2.46 11.86 3.18
C TRP A 12 -3.65 11.80 2.23
N ILE A 13 -4.38 10.69 2.11
CA ILE A 13 -5.56 10.64 1.22
C ILE A 13 -6.53 11.82 1.48
N PRO A 14 -6.97 12.12 2.72
CA PRO A 14 -7.90 13.24 2.93
C PRO A 14 -7.31 14.59 2.54
N THR A 15 -6.05 14.85 2.90
CA THR A 15 -5.35 16.10 2.60
C THR A 15 -5.15 16.29 1.11
N LEU A 16 -4.70 15.24 0.41
CA LEU A 16 -4.46 15.29 -1.04
C LEU A 16 -5.74 15.57 -1.82
N PHE A 17 -6.87 15.01 -1.39
CA PHE A 17 -8.16 15.31 -2.01
C PHE A 17 -8.54 16.78 -1.80
N VAL A 18 -8.39 17.30 -0.58
CA VAL A 18 -8.69 18.72 -0.29
C VAL A 18 -7.78 19.66 -1.09
N ASP A 19 -6.48 19.38 -1.14
CA ASP A 19 -5.50 20.18 -1.89
C ASP A 19 -5.74 20.11 -3.41
N SER A 20 -6.34 19.03 -3.89
CA SER A 20 -6.73 18.87 -5.31
C SER A 20 -8.06 19.52 -5.66
N GLY A 21 -8.69 20.23 -4.71
CA GLY A 21 -9.94 20.97 -4.91
C GLY A 21 -11.21 20.18 -4.56
N TYR A 22 -11.10 18.97 -4.01
CA TYR A 22 -12.25 18.21 -3.51
C TYR A 22 -12.67 18.70 -2.11
N THR A 23 -13.91 18.37 -1.73
CA THR A 23 -14.40 18.68 -0.38
C THR A 23 -13.74 17.78 0.66
N ARG A 24 -13.67 18.25 1.91
CA ARG A 24 -13.16 17.46 3.04
C ARG A 24 -13.92 16.14 3.23
N VAL A 25 -15.24 16.15 3.01
CA VAL A 25 -16.08 14.95 3.11
C VAL A 25 -15.63 13.91 2.08
N GLN A 26 -15.43 14.31 0.83
CA GLN A 26 -14.93 13.41 -0.22
C GLN A 26 -13.55 12.82 0.11
N GLY A 27 -12.64 13.61 0.70
CA GLY A 27 -11.35 13.08 1.16
C GLY A 27 -11.48 12.03 2.28
N ILE A 28 -12.43 12.20 3.20
CA ILE A 28 -12.74 11.21 4.24
C ILE A 28 -13.38 9.97 3.63
N ASP A 29 -14.28 10.13 2.66
CA ASP A 29 -14.93 9.02 1.95
C ASP A 29 -13.90 8.20 1.17
N ALA A 30 -12.92 8.83 0.53
CA ALA A 30 -11.80 8.16 -0.14
C ALA A 30 -10.97 7.32 0.83
N LEU A 31 -10.60 7.89 1.98
CA LEU A 31 -9.88 7.16 3.03
C LEU A 31 -10.71 6.00 3.59
N THR A 32 -12.01 6.21 3.75
CA THR A 32 -12.94 5.19 4.21
C THR A 32 -13.04 4.06 3.18
N GLY A 33 -13.19 4.38 1.90
CA GLY A 33 -13.18 3.41 0.80
C GLY A 33 -11.88 2.61 0.72
N PHE A 34 -10.74 3.27 0.91
CA PHE A 34 -9.43 2.62 1.00
C PHE A 34 -9.36 1.61 2.17
N ASN A 35 -9.89 1.96 3.35
CA ASN A 35 -9.94 1.03 4.49
C ASN A 35 -10.96 -0.09 4.29
N LEU A 36 -12.12 0.21 3.71
CA LEU A 36 -13.14 -0.80 3.41
C LEU A 36 -12.67 -1.81 2.37
N GLY A 37 -11.88 -1.37 1.38
CA GLY A 37 -11.26 -2.26 0.39
C GLY A 37 -10.33 -3.29 1.03
N ALA A 38 -9.69 -2.96 2.15
CA ALA A 38 -8.81 -3.88 2.86
C ALA A 38 -9.54 -5.15 3.30
N LEU A 39 -10.78 -5.06 3.79
CA LEU A 39 -11.54 -6.20 4.32
C LEU A 39 -11.66 -7.37 3.32
N PRO A 40 -12.22 -7.17 2.11
CA PRO A 40 -12.25 -8.24 1.11
C PRO A 40 -10.86 -8.63 0.62
N GLY A 41 -9.89 -7.71 0.61
CA GLY A 41 -8.50 -8.03 0.24
C GLY A 41 -7.85 -9.02 1.20
N ILE A 42 -8.01 -8.80 2.52
CA ILE A 42 -7.51 -9.69 3.57
C ILE A 42 -8.19 -11.05 3.50
N LEU A 43 -9.52 -11.07 3.35
CA LEU A 43 -10.30 -12.31 3.27
C LEU A 43 -9.93 -13.13 2.04
N LEU A 44 -9.83 -12.49 0.87
CA LEU A 44 -9.46 -13.17 -0.36
C LEU A 44 -8.04 -13.73 -0.26
N LEU A 45 -7.08 -12.91 0.16
CA LEU A 45 -5.70 -13.33 0.28
C LEU A 45 -5.54 -14.45 1.32
N GLY A 46 -6.20 -14.33 2.47
CA GLY A 46 -6.25 -15.36 3.51
C GLY A 46 -6.79 -16.69 2.97
N PHE A 47 -7.89 -16.67 2.23
CA PHE A 47 -8.43 -17.86 1.58
C PHE A 47 -7.47 -18.42 0.53
N LEU A 48 -6.90 -17.57 -0.32
CA LEU A 48 -6.08 -17.98 -1.46
C LEU A 48 -4.75 -18.62 -1.00
N THR A 49 -4.23 -18.19 0.15
CA THR A 49 -3.03 -18.79 0.77
C THR A 49 -3.22 -20.20 1.31
N THR A 50 -4.45 -20.73 1.33
CA THR A 50 -4.72 -22.15 1.60
C THR A 50 -4.41 -23.05 0.39
N ARG A 51 -4.33 -22.47 -0.81
CA ARG A 51 -4.13 -23.21 -2.07
C ARG A 51 -2.92 -22.77 -2.88
N LEU A 52 -2.45 -21.54 -2.68
CA LEU A 52 -1.33 -20.95 -3.41
C LEU A 52 -0.23 -20.46 -2.47
N PRO A 53 1.03 -20.41 -2.93
CA PRO A 53 2.15 -19.92 -2.14
C PRO A 53 1.95 -18.44 -1.76
N LEU A 54 2.16 -18.16 -0.47
CA LEU A 54 1.92 -16.84 0.12
C LEU A 54 2.86 -15.76 -0.46
N VAL A 55 4.11 -16.11 -0.78
CA VAL A 55 5.09 -15.16 -1.34
C VAL A 55 4.65 -14.68 -2.73
N SER A 56 4.20 -15.59 -3.60
CA SER A 56 3.72 -15.26 -4.95
C SER A 56 2.46 -14.40 -4.91
N LEU A 57 1.55 -14.70 -3.99
CA LEU A 57 0.35 -13.90 -3.81
C LEU A 57 0.65 -12.49 -3.27
N LEU A 58 1.58 -12.35 -2.32
CA LEU A 58 2.01 -11.05 -1.81
C LEU A 58 2.71 -10.21 -2.88
N SER A 59 3.56 -10.83 -3.71
CA SER A 59 4.17 -10.19 -4.87
C SER A 59 3.10 -9.64 -5.82
N LEU A 60 2.12 -10.48 -6.19
CA LEU A 60 1.03 -10.09 -7.07
C LEU A 60 0.20 -8.94 -6.49
N PHE A 61 -0.12 -8.98 -5.20
CA PHE A 61 -0.89 -7.92 -4.54
C PHE A 61 -0.12 -6.60 -4.51
N PHE A 62 1.19 -6.60 -4.25
CA PHE A 62 1.98 -5.37 -4.26
C PHE A 62 2.20 -4.80 -5.66
N LEU A 63 2.38 -5.66 -6.68
CA LEU A 63 2.45 -5.22 -8.07
C LEU A 63 1.09 -4.68 -8.55
N ALA A 64 -0.02 -5.32 -8.18
CA ALA A 64 -1.36 -4.83 -8.49
C ALA A 64 -1.66 -3.49 -7.80
N ALA A 65 -1.28 -3.34 -6.53
CA ALA A 65 -1.36 -2.07 -5.82
C ALA A 65 -0.55 -0.98 -6.55
N ALA A 66 0.70 -1.28 -6.91
CA ALA A 66 1.53 -0.35 -7.67
C ALA A 66 0.89 0.05 -9.00
N ALA A 67 0.32 -0.90 -9.74
CA ALA A 67 -0.37 -0.62 -10.99
C ALA A 67 -1.56 0.33 -10.80
N VAL A 68 -2.35 0.16 -9.74
CA VAL A 68 -3.45 1.09 -9.40
C VAL A 68 -2.91 2.49 -9.10
N LEU A 69 -1.86 2.62 -8.28
CA LEU A 69 -1.27 3.93 -7.96
C LEU A 69 -0.68 4.62 -9.21
N VAL A 70 0.05 3.89 -10.06
CA VAL A 70 0.58 4.41 -11.34
C VAL A 70 -0.56 4.83 -12.24
N TRP A 71 -1.63 4.04 -12.32
CA TRP A 71 -2.81 4.37 -13.12
C TRP A 71 -3.44 5.69 -12.67
N ILE A 72 -3.66 5.88 -11.36
CA ILE A 72 -4.17 7.14 -10.80
C ILE A 72 -3.23 8.30 -11.18
N GLY A 73 -1.92 8.11 -11.03
CA GLY A 73 -0.93 9.13 -11.29
C GLY A 73 -0.83 9.55 -12.77
N LEU A 74 -0.97 8.60 -13.70
CA LEU A 74 -0.87 8.85 -15.14
C LEU A 74 -2.19 9.35 -15.76
N THR A 75 -3.32 8.79 -15.35
CA THR A 75 -4.62 9.09 -15.97
C THR A 75 -5.30 10.32 -15.39
N GLN A 76 -4.89 10.74 -14.18
CA GLN A 76 -5.41 11.91 -13.49
C GLN A 76 -6.94 12.03 -13.59
N PRO A 77 -7.69 11.00 -13.14
CA PRO A 77 -9.12 10.91 -13.41
C PRO A 77 -9.85 12.11 -12.81
N SER A 78 -10.62 12.81 -13.65
CA SER A 78 -11.44 13.96 -13.26
C SER A 78 -12.74 13.54 -12.57
N GLU A 79 -13.23 12.34 -12.86
CA GLU A 79 -14.44 11.79 -12.25
C GLU A 79 -14.18 11.24 -10.85
N LEU A 80 -14.90 11.80 -9.87
CA LEU A 80 -14.79 11.39 -8.46
C LEU A 80 -15.13 9.92 -8.24
N SER A 81 -16.15 9.39 -8.92
CA SER A 81 -16.57 7.99 -8.83
C SER A 81 -15.43 7.04 -9.21
N THR A 82 -14.75 7.33 -10.32
CA THR A 82 -13.59 6.58 -10.80
C THR A 82 -12.45 6.62 -9.78
N LEU A 83 -12.17 7.81 -9.23
CA LEU A 83 -11.15 7.97 -8.20
C LEU A 83 -11.48 7.18 -6.92
N MET A 84 -12.75 7.17 -6.48
CA MET A 84 -13.20 6.38 -5.32
C MET A 84 -13.05 4.88 -5.54
N MET A 85 -13.40 4.38 -6.72
CA MET A 85 -13.19 2.97 -7.09
C MET A 85 -11.71 2.60 -7.06
N LEU A 86 -10.85 3.48 -7.55
CA LEU A 86 -9.40 3.27 -7.52
C LEU A 86 -8.84 3.33 -6.09
N MET A 87 -9.37 4.17 -5.20
CA MET A 87 -9.01 4.16 -3.77
C MET A 87 -9.41 2.86 -3.09
N PHE A 88 -10.61 2.35 -3.38
CA PHE A 88 -11.05 1.05 -2.88
C PHE A 88 -10.15 -0.08 -3.39
N ALA A 89 -9.84 -0.10 -4.69
CA ALA A 89 -8.93 -1.08 -5.29
C ALA A 89 -7.52 -0.98 -4.70
N GLY A 90 -7.01 0.24 -4.51
CA GLY A 90 -5.73 0.49 -3.84
C GLY A 90 -5.72 -0.09 -2.42
N GLY A 91 -6.79 0.12 -1.66
CA GLY A 91 -6.99 -0.47 -0.33
C GLY A 91 -7.01 -1.98 -0.35
N PHE A 92 -7.75 -2.57 -1.29
CA PHE A 92 -7.84 -4.01 -1.48
C PHE A 92 -6.47 -4.67 -1.70
N PHE A 93 -5.66 -4.13 -2.60
CA PHE A 93 -4.35 -4.72 -2.92
C PHE A 93 -3.29 -4.35 -1.88
N LEU A 94 -3.18 -3.07 -1.53
CA LEU A 94 -2.12 -2.56 -0.66
C LEU A 94 -2.36 -2.94 0.80
N HIS A 95 -3.49 -2.55 1.36
CA HIS A 95 -3.81 -2.80 2.77
C HIS A 95 -4.08 -4.30 2.98
N GLY A 96 -4.79 -4.94 2.05
CA GLY A 96 -5.02 -6.39 2.07
C GLY A 96 -3.72 -7.20 2.09
N GLY A 97 -2.81 -6.91 1.15
CA GLY A 97 -1.48 -7.55 1.12
C GLY A 97 -0.64 -7.26 2.36
N PHE A 98 -0.71 -6.02 2.85
CA PHE A 98 0.05 -5.60 4.02
C PHE A 98 -0.34 -6.35 5.30
N ALA A 99 -1.61 -6.66 5.53
CA ALA A 99 -2.03 -7.43 6.70
C ALA A 99 -1.42 -8.85 6.72
N CYS A 100 -1.30 -9.48 5.54
CA CYS A 100 -0.76 -10.84 5.42
C CYS A 100 0.78 -10.91 5.52
N LEU A 101 1.51 -9.78 5.43
CA LEU A 101 2.96 -9.76 5.71
C LEU A 101 3.29 -10.24 7.13
N TYR A 102 2.44 -9.92 8.11
CA TYR A 102 2.64 -10.39 9.48
C TYR A 102 2.48 -11.92 9.58
N ALA A 103 1.55 -12.50 8.82
CA ALA A 103 1.39 -13.95 8.73
C ALA A 103 2.59 -14.61 8.03
N LEU A 104 3.16 -13.97 7.00
CA LEU A 104 4.38 -14.43 6.34
C LEU A 104 5.57 -14.44 7.31
N ALA A 105 5.76 -13.35 8.06
CA ALA A 105 6.83 -13.27 9.03
C ALA A 105 6.71 -14.35 10.12
N ALA A 106 5.49 -14.72 10.52
CA ALA A 106 5.28 -15.79 11.47
C ALA A 106 5.65 -17.19 10.94
N ARG A 107 5.61 -17.41 9.61
CA ARG A 107 6.00 -18.67 8.94
C ARG A 107 7.49 -18.74 8.60
N LEU A 108 8.11 -17.63 8.22
CA LEU A 108 9.52 -17.59 7.78
C LEU A 108 10.52 -17.73 8.93
N TYR A 109 10.20 -17.20 10.12
CA TYR A 109 11.15 -17.21 11.24
C TYR A 109 10.92 -18.40 12.18
N PRO A 110 11.98 -19.17 12.53
CA PRO A 110 11.95 -20.14 13.62
C PRO A 110 11.46 -19.51 14.92
N SER A 111 10.79 -20.29 15.78
CA SER A 111 10.18 -19.81 17.04
C SER A 111 11.12 -18.94 17.88
N ASP A 112 12.40 -19.28 17.88
CA ASP A 112 13.42 -18.74 18.78
C ASP A 112 13.90 -17.35 18.34
N VAL A 113 13.81 -17.03 17.04
CA VAL A 113 14.24 -15.73 16.47
C VAL A 113 13.08 -14.90 15.93
N ARG A 114 11.87 -15.45 15.89
CA ARG A 114 10.68 -14.81 15.33
C ARG A 114 10.36 -13.45 15.96
N ALA A 115 10.43 -13.34 17.29
CA ALA A 115 10.17 -12.07 17.97
C ALA A 115 11.18 -10.99 17.57
N ALA A 116 12.47 -11.34 17.48
CA ALA A 116 13.53 -10.42 17.07
C ALA A 116 13.44 -10.05 15.58
N GLY A 117 13.21 -11.03 14.69
CA GLY A 117 13.08 -10.80 13.24
C GLY A 117 11.86 -9.96 12.88
N VAL A 118 10.70 -10.27 13.46
CA VAL A 118 9.48 -9.45 13.31
C VAL A 118 9.69 -8.06 13.90
N GLY A 119 10.37 -7.96 15.06
CA GLY A 119 10.71 -6.68 15.69
C GLY A 119 11.57 -5.78 14.81
N TRP A 120 12.62 -6.32 14.20
CA TRP A 120 13.47 -5.60 13.24
C TRP A 120 12.70 -5.17 11.98
N ALA A 121 11.92 -6.08 11.40
CA ALA A 121 11.09 -5.78 10.24
C ALA A 121 10.06 -4.68 10.53
N ALA A 122 9.40 -4.74 11.69
CA ALA A 122 8.45 -3.73 12.15
C ALA A 122 9.15 -2.39 12.45
N GLY A 123 10.33 -2.41 13.07
CA GLY A 123 11.13 -1.22 13.35
C GLY A 123 11.52 -0.47 12.07
N LEU A 124 12.09 -1.18 11.10
CA LEU A 124 12.41 -0.62 9.77
C LEU A 124 11.14 -0.16 9.04
N GLY A 125 10.03 -0.89 9.19
CA GLY A 125 8.72 -0.49 8.68
C GLY A 125 8.25 0.86 9.23
N ARG A 126 8.40 1.07 10.54
CA ARG A 126 8.03 2.33 11.21
C ARG A 126 8.91 3.51 10.83
N MET A 127 10.18 3.30 10.52
CA MET A 127 11.01 4.36 9.94
C MET A 127 10.41 4.85 8.62
N GLY A 128 9.95 3.92 7.77
CA GLY A 128 9.19 4.26 6.57
C GLY A 128 7.93 5.07 6.90
N ALA A 129 7.14 4.64 7.88
CA ALA A 129 5.92 5.36 8.29
C ALA A 129 6.17 6.78 8.81
N ILE A 130 7.32 7.05 9.43
CA ILE A 130 7.71 8.39 9.91
C ILE A 130 8.24 9.25 8.75
N LEU A 131 9.02 8.64 7.85
CA LEU A 131 9.62 9.35 6.73
C LEU A 131 8.62 9.68 5.62
N SER A 132 7.56 8.89 5.42
CA SER A 132 6.60 9.16 4.35
C SER A 132 5.87 10.51 4.49
N PRO A 133 5.35 10.91 5.67
CA PRO A 133 4.74 12.21 5.80
C PRO A 133 5.73 13.36 5.65
N LEU A 134 6.97 13.20 6.12
CA LEU A 134 8.00 14.22 5.97
C LEU A 134 8.32 14.46 4.49
N LEU A 135 8.50 13.36 3.73
CA LEU A 135 8.77 13.41 2.30
C LEU A 135 7.58 13.99 1.52
N ALA A 136 6.36 13.55 1.85
CA ALA A 136 5.14 14.05 1.23
C ALA A 136 4.94 15.55 1.46
N ALA A 137 5.09 16.00 2.71
CA ALA A 137 4.97 17.42 3.05
C ALA A 137 6.01 18.27 2.33
N ALA A 138 7.27 17.82 2.26
CA ALA A 138 8.32 18.51 1.53
C ALA A 138 8.00 18.61 0.03
N LEU A 139 7.51 17.54 -0.59
CA LEU A 139 7.16 17.53 -2.01
C LEU A 139 5.93 18.38 -2.32
N LEU A 140 4.89 18.35 -1.47
CA LEU A 140 3.74 19.25 -1.58
C LEU A 140 4.19 20.72 -1.49
N SER A 141 5.10 21.04 -0.56
CA SER A 141 5.67 22.39 -0.45
C SER A 141 6.51 22.80 -1.67
N ALA A 142 7.07 21.83 -2.39
CA ALA A 142 7.78 22.03 -3.65
C ALA A 142 6.82 22.11 -4.88
N GLY A 143 5.50 22.13 -4.67
CA GLY A 143 4.50 22.27 -5.72
C GLY A 143 4.09 20.96 -6.40
N TRP A 144 4.45 19.80 -5.84
CA TRP A 144 3.99 18.52 -6.39
C TRP A 144 2.51 18.31 -6.12
N GLY A 145 1.75 17.94 -7.15
CA GLY A 145 0.34 17.60 -7.03
C GLY A 145 0.09 16.18 -6.50
N MET A 146 -1.16 15.92 -6.13
CA MET A 146 -1.65 14.62 -5.65
C MET A 146 -1.26 13.45 -6.55
N TYR A 147 -1.49 13.57 -7.86
CA TYR A 147 -1.22 12.50 -8.82
C TYR A 147 0.27 12.15 -8.92
N ASN A 148 1.16 13.14 -8.81
CA ASN A 148 2.61 12.90 -8.82
C ASN A 148 3.05 12.11 -7.59
N LEU A 149 2.42 12.36 -6.44
CA LEU A 149 2.70 11.62 -5.21
C LEU A 149 2.20 10.17 -5.31
N PHE A 150 1.03 9.92 -5.90
CA PHE A 150 0.60 8.54 -6.18
C PHE A 150 1.62 7.78 -7.03
N SER A 151 2.13 8.38 -8.10
CA SER A 151 3.19 7.77 -8.93
C SER A 151 4.48 7.51 -8.14
N LEU A 152 4.91 8.46 -7.31
CA LEU A 152 6.13 8.31 -6.50
C LEU A 152 6.02 7.17 -5.50
N PHE A 153 4.88 7.07 -4.80
CA PHE A 153 4.64 6.02 -3.81
C PHE A 153 4.34 4.64 -4.43
N ALA A 154 4.14 4.57 -5.75
CA ALA A 154 4.12 3.30 -6.46
C ALA A 154 5.51 2.66 -6.55
N LEU A 155 6.59 3.45 -6.68
CA LEU A 155 7.96 2.93 -6.81
C LEU A 155 8.39 1.95 -5.70
N PRO A 156 8.21 2.24 -4.40
CA PRO A 156 8.56 1.28 -3.35
C PRO A 156 7.68 0.02 -3.36
N LEU A 157 6.46 0.10 -3.90
CA LEU A 157 5.59 -1.07 -4.08
C LEU A 157 6.06 -1.96 -5.24
N ILE A 158 6.48 -1.35 -6.36
CA ILE A 158 7.11 -2.08 -7.46
C ILE A 158 8.38 -2.77 -6.98
N ALA A 159 9.27 -2.05 -6.31
CA ALA A 159 10.50 -2.62 -5.77
C ALA A 159 10.23 -3.77 -4.80
N GLY A 160 9.26 -3.61 -3.89
CA GLY A 160 8.86 -4.67 -2.96
C GLY A 160 8.23 -5.88 -3.65
N GLY A 161 7.35 -5.66 -4.63
CA GLY A 161 6.68 -6.70 -5.40
C GLY A 161 7.65 -7.50 -6.26
N LEU A 162 8.58 -6.83 -6.95
CA LEU A 162 9.63 -7.47 -7.75
C LEU A 162 10.61 -8.26 -6.88
N LEU A 163 11.01 -7.72 -5.72
CA LEU A 163 11.88 -8.42 -4.80
C LEU A 163 11.23 -9.71 -4.29
N LEU A 164 9.95 -9.66 -3.93
CA LEU A 164 9.19 -10.87 -3.58
C LEU A 164 9.04 -11.83 -4.77
N TRP A 165 8.90 -11.32 -5.99
CA TRP A 165 8.79 -12.15 -7.19
C TRP A 165 10.05 -12.97 -7.44
N VAL A 166 11.25 -12.39 -7.21
CA VAL A 166 12.51 -13.14 -7.32
C VAL A 166 12.52 -14.34 -6.38
N PHE A 167 12.07 -14.18 -5.14
CA PHE A 167 11.99 -15.28 -4.17
C PHE A 167 10.90 -16.32 -4.46
N THR A 168 10.03 -16.09 -5.44
CA THR A 168 8.98 -17.07 -5.80
C THR A 168 9.42 -18.13 -6.78
N GLY A 169 10.61 -17.99 -7.37
CA GLY A 169 11.20 -19.00 -8.26
C GLY A 169 12.02 -20.08 -7.55
N ASP A 170 12.23 -19.95 -6.23
CA ASP A 170 13.10 -20.84 -5.45
C ASP A 170 12.32 -21.93 -4.66
N ASP A 171 10.98 -21.94 -4.75
CA ASP A 171 10.07 -22.97 -4.19
C ASP A 171 9.62 -23.97 -5.27
#